data_AF-A0A7X8EV92-F1
#
_entry.id   AF-A0A7X8EV92-F1
#
_cell.length_a   1.000
_cell.length_b   1.000
_cell.length_c   1.000
_cell.angle_alpha   90.00
_cell.angle_beta   90.00
_cell.angle_gamma   90.00
#
_symmetry.space_group_name_H-M   'P 1'
#
loop_
_entity.id
_entity.type
_entity.pdbx_description
1 polymer ?
#
loop_
_entity_poly.entity_id
_entity_poly.type
_entity_poly.pdbx_seq_one_letter_code
_entity_poly.pdbx_strand_id
1 'polypeptide(L)'
;MDNKEIEVFITQLFYLHNNILLKTATRRLNNNINAAEDVTNELWVVATVFAEDLYNHPNKIAWLMKWLNICLKRYKYSEVKRIRKKDENGDNYVLKYMPEFIPLDDVLLNKLVVEENLYEGELFDEYKNILTDAEFEYIKMKYYDLYSTTEISLLKNKNYSAITSMGNRVKYKLKKYFNNK
;
A
#
# COMPACT_ATOMS: atom_id res chain seq x y z
N MET A 1 18.51 18.96 4.57
CA MET A 1 18.59 18.32 5.90
C MET A 1 19.95 17.67 6.04
N ASP A 2 20.57 17.71 7.22
CA ASP A 2 21.82 16.97 7.48
C ASP A 2 21.54 15.47 7.74
N ASN A 3 22.59 14.63 7.71
CA ASN A 3 22.45 13.18 7.87
C ASN A 3 21.81 12.77 9.21
N LYS A 4 22.08 13.52 10.27
CA LYS A 4 21.58 13.22 11.62
C LYS A 4 20.12 13.61 11.74
N GLU A 5 19.71 14.72 11.14
CA GLU A 5 18.31 15.14 11.03
C GLU A 5 17.50 14.11 10.22
N ILE A 6 18.05 13.61 9.12
CA ILE A 6 17.43 12.56 8.30
C ILE A 6 17.25 11.28 9.13
N GLU A 7 18.29 10.83 9.82
CA GLU A 7 18.24 9.62 10.65
C GLU A 7 17.15 9.71 11.72
N VAL A 8 17.10 10.83 12.46
CA VAL A 8 16.09 11.05 13.51
C VAL A 8 14.69 11.09 12.91
N PHE A 9 14.49 11.83 11.81
CA PHE A 9 13.19 11.95 11.14
C PHE A 9 12.67 10.60 10.62
N ILE A 10 13.50 9.86 9.90
CA ILE A 10 13.12 8.55 9.35
C ILE A 10 12.86 7.54 10.47
N THR A 11 13.68 7.54 11.52
CA THR A 11 13.47 6.66 12.69
C THR A 11 12.13 6.92 13.36
N GLN A 12 11.74 8.18 13.53
CA GLN A 12 10.43 8.54 14.09
C GLN A 12 9.28 8.03 13.21
N LEU A 13 9.36 8.23 11.89
CA LEU A 13 8.34 7.72 10.96
C LEU A 13 8.29 6.19 10.94
N PHE A 14 9.44 5.52 11.04
CA PHE A 14 9.53 4.07 11.10
C PHE A 14 8.73 3.53 12.29
N TYR A 15 8.99 4.04 13.49
CA TYR A 15 8.24 3.59 14.68
C TYR A 15 6.75 3.91 14.60
N LEU A 16 6.37 5.03 13.97
CA LEU A 16 4.98 5.44 13.86
C LEU A 16 4.18 4.63 12.82
N HIS A 17 4.81 4.23 11.71
CA HIS A 17 4.09 3.73 10.53
C HIS A 17 4.53 2.34 10.04
N ASN A 18 5.66 1.79 10.48
CA ASN A 18 6.16 0.53 9.90
C ASN A 18 5.19 -0.64 10.07
N ASN A 19 4.55 -0.77 11.23
CA ASN A 19 3.59 -1.86 11.46
C ASN A 19 2.44 -1.85 10.43
N ILE A 20 1.88 -0.66 10.16
CA ILE A 20 0.75 -0.55 9.24
C ILE A 20 1.17 -0.76 7.78
N LEU A 21 2.36 -0.28 7.41
CA LEU A 21 2.95 -0.47 6.09
C LEU A 21 3.27 -1.96 5.83
N LEU A 22 3.91 -2.63 6.78
CA LEU A 22 4.23 -4.05 6.71
C LEU A 22 2.98 -4.91 6.60
N LYS A 23 1.98 -4.68 7.47
CA LYS A 23 0.70 -5.39 7.41
C LYS A 23 0.00 -5.21 6.06
N THR A 24 0.11 -4.02 5.47
CA THR A 24 -0.45 -3.72 4.15
C THR A 24 0.30 -4.49 3.05
N ALA A 25 1.63 -4.47 3.07
CA ALA A 25 2.46 -5.23 2.14
C ALA A 25 2.18 -6.74 2.23
N THR A 26 2.14 -7.31 3.43
CA THR A 26 1.84 -8.72 3.68
C THR A 26 0.52 -9.14 3.04
N ARG A 27 -0.54 -8.35 3.23
CA ARG A 27 -1.85 -8.63 2.61
C ARG A 27 -1.79 -8.58 1.09
N ARG A 28 -1.05 -7.62 0.52
CA ARG A 28 -0.95 -7.41 -0.93
C ARG A 28 0.00 -8.38 -1.64
N LEU A 29 0.78 -9.13 -0.88
CA LEU A 29 1.68 -10.19 -1.32
C LEU A 29 1.21 -11.57 -0.83
N ASN A 30 -0.11 -11.78 -0.74
CA ASN A 30 -0.72 -13.08 -0.42
C ASN A 30 -0.23 -13.70 0.90
N ASN A 31 -0.05 -12.87 1.93
CA ASN A 31 0.47 -13.23 3.25
C ASN A 31 1.93 -13.74 3.25
N ASN A 32 2.72 -13.45 2.21
CA ASN A 32 4.15 -13.71 2.21
C ASN A 32 4.89 -12.65 3.04
N ILE A 33 5.28 -13.03 4.27
CA ILE A 33 5.92 -12.13 5.24
C ILE A 33 7.31 -11.68 4.75
N ASN A 34 8.13 -12.60 4.27
CA ASN A 34 9.50 -12.28 3.83
C ASN A 34 9.48 -11.29 2.65
N ALA A 35 8.59 -11.50 1.68
CA ALA A 35 8.42 -10.59 0.56
C ALA A 35 7.93 -9.20 1.00
N ALA A 36 7.06 -9.16 2.01
CA ALA A 36 6.56 -7.92 2.58
C ALA A 36 7.67 -7.14 3.30
N GLU A 37 8.51 -7.83 4.07
CA GLU A 37 9.68 -7.25 4.72
C GLU A 37 10.64 -6.64 3.70
N ASP A 38 10.98 -7.38 2.63
CA ASP A 38 11.83 -6.89 1.53
C ASP A 38 11.28 -5.58 0.93
N VAL A 39 9.99 -5.57 0.61
CA VAL A 39 9.30 -4.40 0.04
C VAL A 39 9.27 -3.22 1.01
N THR A 40 9.03 -3.46 2.30
CA THR A 40 9.05 -2.38 3.29
C THR A 40 10.44 -1.85 3.57
N ASN A 41 11.47 -2.71 3.54
CA ASN A 41 12.85 -2.27 3.67
C ASN A 41 13.24 -1.39 2.48
N GLU A 42 12.85 -1.76 1.27
CA GLU A 42 13.01 -0.93 0.08
C GLU A 42 12.33 0.44 0.26
N LEU A 43 11.09 0.47 0.77
CA LEU A 43 10.38 1.72 1.05
C LEU A 43 11.17 2.63 2.00
N TRP A 44 11.76 2.09 3.06
CA TRP A 44 12.53 2.90 4.01
C TRP A 44 13.87 3.39 3.45
N VAL A 45 14.48 2.64 2.53
CA VAL A 45 15.61 3.13 1.73
C VAL A 45 15.18 4.31 0.86
N VAL A 46 14.06 4.18 0.14
CA VAL A 46 13.48 5.27 -0.66
C VAL A 46 13.16 6.50 0.20
N ALA A 47 12.54 6.30 1.37
CA ALA A 47 12.23 7.37 2.31
C ALA A 47 13.49 8.11 2.78
N THR A 48 14.60 7.39 2.99
CA THR A 48 15.90 7.99 3.34
C THR A 48 16.49 8.81 2.19
N VAL A 49 16.44 8.28 0.96
CA VAL A 49 16.97 8.96 -0.23
C VAL A 49 16.19 10.24 -0.55
N PHE A 50 14.86 10.20 -0.40
CA PHE A 50 13.96 11.33 -0.66
C PHE A 50 13.47 12.00 0.63
N ALA A 51 14.30 12.00 1.68
CA ALA A 51 13.91 12.47 3.01
C ALA A 51 13.43 13.93 3.02
N GLU A 52 14.04 14.80 2.22
CA GLU A 52 13.65 16.21 2.12
C GLU A 52 12.26 16.40 1.48
N ASP A 53 11.93 15.64 0.43
CA ASP A 53 10.60 15.64 -0.17
C ASP A 53 9.55 15.11 0.81
N LEU A 54 9.84 13.98 1.47
CA LEU A 54 8.97 13.42 2.50
C LEU A 54 8.76 14.36 3.70
N TYR A 55 9.81 15.05 4.14
CA TYR A 55 9.75 16.02 5.24
C TYR A 55 8.78 17.17 4.90
N ASN A 56 8.90 17.71 3.69
CA ASN A 56 8.08 18.82 3.21
C ASN A 56 6.66 18.40 2.80
N HIS A 57 6.42 17.12 2.51
CA HIS A 57 5.10 16.64 2.10
C HIS A 57 4.06 16.84 3.22
N PRO A 58 2.86 17.39 2.94
CA PRO A 58 1.88 17.73 3.99
C PRO A 58 1.31 16.49 4.71
N ASN A 59 1.32 15.32 4.06
CA ASN A 59 0.82 14.07 4.65
C ASN A 59 1.86 12.93 4.47
N LYS A 60 2.59 12.60 5.54
CA LYS A 60 3.72 11.67 5.50
C LYS A 60 3.27 10.24 5.22
N ILE A 61 2.17 9.79 5.85
CA ILE A 61 1.65 8.44 5.62
C ILE A 61 1.12 8.26 4.20
N ALA A 62 0.46 9.28 3.62
CA ALA A 62 0.02 9.22 2.23
C ALA A 62 1.21 9.11 1.25
N TRP A 63 2.29 9.84 1.52
CA TRP A 63 3.53 9.73 0.75
C TRP A 63 4.12 8.32 0.84
N LEU A 64 4.23 7.77 2.06
CA LEU A 64 4.75 6.42 2.29
C LEU A 64 3.89 5.35 1.62
N MET A 65 2.56 5.48 1.64
CA MET A 65 1.63 4.56 0.98
C MET A 65 1.74 4.61 -0.55
N LYS A 66 1.91 5.82 -1.12
CA LYS A 66 2.18 5.98 -2.55
C LYS A 66 3.45 5.24 -2.96
N TRP A 67 4.54 5.41 -2.21
CA TRP A 67 5.81 4.73 -2.51
C TRP A 67 5.78 3.24 -2.21
N LEU A 68 5.05 2.81 -1.18
CA LEU A 68 4.80 1.40 -0.92
C LEU A 68 4.14 0.72 -2.12
N ASN A 69 3.19 1.39 -2.76
CA ASN A 69 2.57 0.87 -3.98
C ASN A 69 3.61 0.68 -5.09
N ILE A 70 4.50 1.65 -5.31
CA ILE A 70 5.58 1.57 -6.30
C ILE A 70 6.52 0.40 -6.01
N CYS A 71 6.96 0.24 -4.75
CA CYS A 71 7.81 -0.88 -4.33
C CYS A 71 7.11 -2.23 -4.54
N LEU A 72 5.81 -2.33 -4.21
CA LEU A 72 5.01 -3.53 -4.47
C LEU A 72 4.89 -3.86 -5.97
N LYS A 73 4.66 -2.85 -6.82
CA LYS A 73 4.63 -3.04 -8.27
C LYS A 73 5.96 -3.57 -8.78
N ARG A 74 7.05 -2.95 -8.33
CA ARG A 74 8.40 -3.32 -8.69
C ARG A 74 8.73 -4.74 -8.27
N TYR A 75 8.39 -5.12 -7.04
CA TYR A 75 8.54 -6.48 -6.54
C TYR A 75 7.79 -7.49 -7.42
N LYS A 76 6.48 -7.28 -7.63
CA LYS A 76 5.65 -8.17 -8.45
C LYS A 76 6.16 -8.29 -9.89
N TYR A 77 6.55 -7.17 -10.49
CA TYR A 77 7.14 -7.19 -11.82
C TYR A 77 8.45 -7.96 -11.84
N SER A 78 9.32 -7.77 -10.85
CA SER A 78 10.57 -8.54 -10.74
C SER A 78 10.30 -10.03 -10.56
N GLU A 79 9.22 -10.43 -9.87
CA GLU A 79 8.83 -11.84 -9.76
C GLU A 79 8.35 -12.42 -11.10
N VAL A 80 7.56 -11.65 -11.87
CA VAL A 80 7.11 -12.06 -13.22
C VAL A 80 8.27 -12.09 -14.20
N LYS A 81 9.20 -11.13 -14.08
CA LYS A 81 10.43 -11.03 -14.87
C LYS A 81 11.60 -11.80 -14.30
N ARG A 82 11.47 -12.61 -13.24
CA ARG A 82 12.51 -13.57 -12.84
C ARG A 82 12.71 -14.50 -14.04
N ILE A 83 13.66 -14.13 -14.89
CA ILE A 83 13.99 -14.82 -16.13
C ILE A 83 14.36 -16.23 -15.70
N ARG A 84 13.49 -17.20 -16.03
CA ARG A 84 13.88 -18.60 -16.02
C ARG A 84 15.01 -18.72 -17.04
N LYS A 85 16.24 -18.79 -16.58
CA LYS A 85 17.37 -19.09 -17.44
C LYS A 85 17.51 -20.60 -17.51
N LYS A 86 17.94 -21.09 -18.67
CA LYS A 86 18.38 -22.47 -18.83
C LYS A 86 19.88 -22.49 -18.64
N ASP A 87 20.39 -23.44 -17.87
CA ASP A 87 21.82 -23.70 -17.82
C ASP A 87 22.29 -24.42 -19.10
N GLU A 88 23.56 -24.76 -19.15
CA GLU A 88 24.20 -25.45 -20.29
C GLU A 88 23.56 -26.83 -20.56
N ASN A 89 22.85 -27.40 -19.58
CA ASN A 89 22.16 -28.68 -19.68
C ASN A 89 20.67 -28.53 -20.02
N GLY A 90 20.17 -27.30 -20.13
CA GLY A 90 18.76 -27.01 -20.40
C GLY A 90 17.87 -26.97 -19.16
N ASP A 91 18.45 -27.11 -17.96
CA ASP A 91 17.73 -27.07 -16.69
C ASP A 91 17.35 -25.65 -16.32
N ASN A 92 16.11 -25.47 -15.89
CA ASN A 92 15.61 -24.16 -15.49
C ASN A 92 16.20 -23.78 -14.12
N TYR A 93 16.96 -22.69 -14.08
CA TYR A 93 17.36 -22.05 -12.83
C TYR A 93 16.77 -20.65 -12.73
N VAL A 94 16.48 -20.25 -11.49
CA VAL A 94 16.06 -18.89 -11.15
C VAL A 94 17.27 -18.20 -10.55
N LEU A 95 17.70 -17.09 -11.13
CA LEU A 95 18.63 -16.17 -10.47
C LEU A 95 17.91 -15.57 -9.24
N LYS A 96 17.90 -16.31 -8.14
CA LYS A 96 17.71 -15.71 -6.82
C LYS A 96 18.89 -14.74 -6.64
N TYR A 97 18.59 -13.50 -6.26
CA TYR A 97 19.55 -12.44 -5.88
C TYR A 97 20.12 -11.53 -6.98
N MET A 98 19.53 -11.47 -8.16
CA MET A 98 19.69 -10.28 -9.00
C MET A 98 18.33 -9.59 -9.08
N PRO A 99 18.06 -8.53 -8.30
CA PRO A 99 17.03 -7.60 -8.72
C PRO A 99 17.55 -7.07 -10.06
N GLU A 100 16.96 -7.51 -11.17
CA GLU A 100 16.96 -6.63 -12.34
C GLU A 100 16.40 -5.33 -11.79
N PHE A 101 17.27 -4.33 -11.66
CA PHE A 101 16.90 -3.00 -11.21
C PHE A 101 15.91 -2.51 -12.24
N ILE A 102 14.62 -2.70 -11.99
CA ILE A 102 13.58 -2.12 -12.81
C ILE A 102 13.74 -0.62 -12.63
N PRO A 103 14.11 0.12 -13.69
CA PRO A 103 14.31 1.55 -13.59
C PRO A 103 13.04 2.18 -13.01
N LEU A 104 13.21 3.12 -12.09
CA LEU A 104 12.08 3.82 -11.49
C LEU A 104 11.20 4.46 -12.58
N ASP A 105 11.83 4.97 -13.65
CA ASP A 105 11.15 5.56 -14.80
C ASP A 105 10.21 4.58 -15.51
N ASP A 106 10.57 3.30 -15.60
CA ASP A 106 9.70 2.30 -16.23
C ASP A 106 8.46 2.01 -15.38
N VAL A 107 8.58 2.09 -14.04
CA VAL A 107 7.45 1.98 -13.10
C VAL A 107 6.57 3.23 -13.17
N LEU A 108 7.18 4.42 -13.16
CA LEU A 108 6.47 5.71 -13.17
C LEU A 108 5.72 5.95 -14.49
N LEU A 109 6.25 5.45 -15.61
CA LEU A 109 5.63 5.56 -16.92
C LEU A 109 4.58 4.47 -17.19
N ASN A 110 4.22 3.64 -16.20
CA ASN A 110 3.30 2.49 -16.34
C ASN A 110 3.66 1.56 -17.52
N LYS A 111 4.95 1.48 -17.91
CA LYS A 111 5.40 0.59 -18.99
C LYS A 111 5.41 -0.88 -18.59
N LEU A 112 5.19 -1.15 -17.30
CA LEU A 112 5.12 -2.49 -16.72
C LEU A 112 3.70 -3.01 -16.85
N VAL A 113 3.47 -3.92 -17.79
CA VAL A 113 2.22 -4.67 -17.88
C VAL A 113 2.22 -5.74 -16.80
N VAL A 114 1.97 -5.32 -15.56
CA VAL A 114 1.40 -6.20 -14.55
C VAL A 114 -0.11 -6.10 -14.77
N GLU A 115 -0.83 -7.22 -14.87
CA GLU A 115 -2.29 -7.18 -14.78
C GLU A 115 -2.65 -6.71 -13.38
N GLU A 116 -2.71 -5.40 -13.25
CA GLU A 116 -3.20 -4.76 -12.08
C GLU A 116 -4.71 -4.68 -12.27
N ASN A 117 -5.47 -5.35 -11.41
CA ASN A 117 -6.77 -4.81 -11.02
C ASN A 117 -6.51 -3.51 -10.22
N LEU A 118 -5.88 -2.53 -10.86
CA LEU A 118 -5.64 -1.23 -10.29
C LEU A 118 -6.87 -0.40 -10.54
N TYR A 119 -7.51 -0.09 -9.44
CA TYR A 119 -8.44 1.00 -9.38
C TYR A 119 -7.68 2.31 -9.69
N GLU A 120 -7.81 2.82 -10.91
CA GLU A 120 -7.18 4.08 -11.35
C GLU A 120 -7.88 5.35 -10.82
N GLY A 121 -9.01 5.23 -10.10
CA GLY A 121 -9.69 6.35 -9.43
C GLY A 121 -9.17 6.64 -8.02
N GLU A 122 -9.68 7.68 -7.34
CA GLU A 122 -9.43 7.82 -5.89
C GLU A 122 -10.00 6.57 -5.21
N LEU A 123 -9.21 5.92 -4.36
CA LEU A 123 -9.61 4.65 -3.74
C LEU A 123 -11.06 4.72 -3.25
N PHE A 124 -11.90 3.80 -3.73
CA PHE A 124 -13.34 3.70 -3.47
C PHE A 124 -14.28 4.60 -4.28
N ASP A 125 -13.82 5.44 -5.22
CA ASP A 125 -14.66 6.39 -5.99
C ASP A 125 -15.92 5.77 -6.61
N GLU A 126 -15.84 4.53 -7.06
CA GLU A 126 -16.96 3.75 -7.62
C GLU A 126 -18.10 3.56 -6.63
N TYR A 127 -17.84 3.74 -5.33
CA TYR A 127 -18.80 3.67 -4.24
C TYR A 127 -19.43 5.02 -3.90
N LYS A 128 -18.95 6.16 -4.42
CA LYS A 128 -19.59 7.48 -4.21
C LYS A 128 -21.04 7.51 -4.72
N ASN A 129 -21.36 6.70 -5.73
CA ASN A 129 -22.72 6.59 -6.28
C ASN A 129 -23.67 5.71 -5.46
N ILE A 130 -23.16 5.01 -4.44
CA ILE A 130 -23.90 3.96 -3.68
C ILE A 130 -23.93 4.30 -2.18
N LEU A 131 -22.85 4.89 -1.69
CA LEU A 131 -22.64 5.25 -0.29
C LEU A 131 -22.96 6.72 -0.09
N THR A 132 -23.43 7.07 1.11
CA THR A 132 -23.51 8.47 1.53
C THR A 132 -22.13 9.01 1.87
N ASP A 133 -21.96 10.32 1.94
CA ASP A 133 -20.67 10.94 2.32
C ASP A 133 -20.12 10.40 3.64
N ALA A 134 -20.99 10.21 4.64
CA ALA A 134 -20.58 9.66 5.94
C ALA A 134 -20.15 8.18 5.86
N GLU A 135 -20.77 7.39 4.99
CA GLU A 135 -20.42 5.99 4.74
C GLU A 135 -19.13 5.87 3.91
N PHE A 136 -18.96 6.77 2.95
CA PHE A 136 -17.76 6.90 2.14
C PHE A 136 -16.56 7.32 3.00
N GLU A 137 -16.76 8.31 3.87
CA GLU A 137 -15.77 8.73 4.83
C GLU A 137 -15.41 7.60 5.80
N TYR A 138 -16.41 6.82 6.26
CA TYR A 138 -16.16 5.63 7.07
C TYR A 138 -15.26 4.61 6.38
N ILE A 139 -15.49 4.27 5.10
CA ILE A 139 -14.64 3.29 4.41
C ILE A 139 -13.24 3.83 4.18
N LYS A 140 -13.08 5.13 3.93
CA LYS A 140 -11.78 5.78 3.85
C LYS A 140 -11.05 5.65 5.18
N MET A 141 -11.68 6.07 6.28
CA MET A 141 -11.10 5.94 7.62
C MET A 141 -10.76 4.49 7.98
N LYS A 142 -11.64 3.54 7.64
CA LYS A 142 -11.53 2.14 8.06
C LYS A 142 -10.54 1.33 7.25
N TYR A 143 -10.49 1.56 5.93
CA TYR A 143 -9.78 0.69 4.99
C TYR A 143 -8.64 1.40 4.27
N TYR A 144 -8.68 2.72 4.14
CA TYR A 144 -7.57 3.51 3.59
C TYR A 144 -6.66 4.06 4.70
N ASP A 145 -7.23 4.77 5.69
CA ASP A 145 -6.49 5.31 6.84
C ASP A 145 -6.27 4.28 7.96
N LEU A 146 -6.94 3.12 7.85
CA LEU A 146 -6.77 1.93 8.67
C LEU A 146 -7.07 2.12 10.17
N TYR A 147 -7.92 3.08 10.51
CA TYR A 147 -8.42 3.26 11.87
C TYR A 147 -9.25 2.06 12.35
N SER A 148 -9.07 1.70 13.62
CA SER A 148 -9.96 0.78 14.33
C SER A 148 -11.36 1.38 14.51
N THR A 149 -12.34 0.51 14.75
CA THR A 149 -13.72 0.96 15.00
C THR A 149 -13.78 1.87 16.24
N THR A 150 -12.95 1.59 17.23
CA THR A 150 -12.81 2.40 18.45
C THR A 150 -12.25 3.79 18.14
N GLU A 151 -11.17 3.89 17.36
CA GLU A 151 -10.59 5.18 16.97
C GLU A 151 -11.57 6.01 16.14
N ILE A 152 -12.27 5.40 15.18
CA ILE A 152 -13.31 6.10 14.39
C ILE A 152 -14.42 6.61 15.31
N SER A 153 -14.81 5.83 16.32
CA SER A 153 -15.87 6.22 17.27
C SER A 153 -15.48 7.47 18.07
N LEU A 154 -14.23 7.54 18.52
CA LEU A 154 -13.68 8.70 19.22
C LEU A 154 -13.57 9.92 18.30
N LEU A 155 -12.98 9.77 17.12
CA LEU A 155 -12.79 10.85 16.15
C LEU A 155 -14.10 11.46 15.65
N LYS A 156 -15.15 10.63 15.52
CA LYS A 156 -16.47 11.07 15.06
C LYS A 156 -17.40 11.49 16.19
N ASN A 157 -16.95 11.40 17.44
CA ASN A 157 -17.77 11.62 18.63
C ASN A 157 -19.08 10.81 18.56
N LYS A 158 -18.97 9.52 18.23
CA LYS A 158 -20.09 8.58 18.10
C LYS A 158 -19.83 7.33 18.90
N ASN A 159 -20.89 6.68 19.37
CA ASN A 159 -20.76 5.43 20.10
C ASN A 159 -20.19 4.31 19.20
N TYR A 160 -19.40 3.41 19.77
CA TYR A 160 -18.83 2.24 19.09
C TYR A 160 -19.87 1.42 18.32
N SER A 161 -21.04 1.19 18.93
CA SER A 161 -22.15 0.46 18.32
C SER A 161 -22.69 1.17 17.08
N ALA A 162 -22.69 2.51 17.06
CA ALA A 162 -23.13 3.29 15.90
C ALA A 162 -22.15 3.15 14.72
N ILE A 163 -20.85 3.17 14.99
CA ILE A 163 -19.82 2.93 13.96
C ILE A 163 -19.87 1.48 13.45
N THR A 164 -20.11 0.51 14.34
CA THR A 164 -20.29 -0.89 13.96
C THR A 164 -21.52 -1.09 13.06
N SER A 165 -22.65 -0.47 13.43
CA SER A 165 -23.87 -0.46 12.61
C SER A 165 -23.65 0.19 11.25
N MET A 166 -22.89 1.29 11.19
CA MET A 166 -22.47 1.91 9.93
C MET A 166 -21.67 0.94 9.05
N GLY A 167 -20.68 0.24 9.62
CA GLY A 167 -19.92 -0.78 8.89
C GLY A 167 -20.79 -1.90 8.31
N ASN A 168 -21.78 -2.36 9.08
CA ASN A 168 -22.73 -3.38 8.61
C ASN A 168 -23.60 -2.87 7.44
N ARG A 169 -24.09 -1.62 7.51
CA ARG A 169 -24.87 -1.01 6.42
C ARG A 169 -24.06 -0.87 5.14
N VAL A 170 -22.82 -0.37 5.24
CA VAL A 170 -21.89 -0.27 4.11
C VAL A 170 -21.68 -1.65 3.48
N LYS A 171 -21.35 -2.66 4.30
CA LYS A 171 -21.15 -4.04 3.83
C LYS A 171 -22.38 -4.57 3.08
N TYR A 172 -23.57 -4.31 3.60
CA TYR A 172 -24.82 -4.73 2.96
C TYR A 172 -25.04 -4.03 1.61
N LYS A 173 -24.85 -2.71 1.55
CA LYS A 173 -24.98 -1.92 0.31
C LYS A 173 -24.01 -2.40 -0.77
N LEU A 174 -22.74 -2.57 -0.43
CA LEU A 174 -21.73 -3.05 -1.36
C LEU A 174 -22.04 -4.47 -1.83
N LYS A 175 -22.42 -5.38 -0.93
CA LYS A 175 -22.82 -6.75 -1.30
C LYS A 175 -24.00 -6.75 -2.28
N LYS A 176 -25.02 -5.92 -2.05
CA LYS A 176 -26.18 -5.80 -2.94
C LYS A 176 -25.76 -5.26 -4.32
N TYR A 177 -24.86 -4.27 -4.36
CA TYR A 177 -24.35 -3.72 -5.61
C TYR A 177 -23.59 -4.76 -6.43
N PHE A 178 -22.72 -5.55 -5.81
CA PHE A 178 -21.97 -6.61 -6.50
C PHE A 178 -22.83 -7.81 -6.90
N ASN A 179 -23.90 -8.11 -6.17
CA ASN A 179 -24.82 -9.20 -6.54
C ASN A 179 -25.83 -8.80 -7.63
N ASN A 180 -26.02 -7.50 -7.88
CA ASN A 180 -26.92 -6.96 -8.91
C ASN A 180 -26.19 -6.47 -10.16
N LYS A 181 -24.86 -6.66 -10.23
CA LYS A 181 -24.02 -6.51 -11.42
C LYS A 181 -23.78 -7.89 -12.03
#